data_AF-A0A2C5WTC2-F1
#
_entry.id   AF-A0A2C5WTC2-F1
#
_cell.length_a   1.000
_cell.length_b   1.000
_cell.length_c   1.000
_cell.angle_alpha   90.00
_cell.angle_beta   90.00
_cell.angle_gamma   90.00
#
_symmetry.space_group_name_H-M   'P 1'
#
loop_
_entity.id
_entity.type
_entity.pdbx_description
1 polymer ?
#
loop_
_entity_poly.entity_id
_entity_poly.type
_entity_poly.pdbx_seq_one_letter_code
_entity_poly.pdbx_strand_id
1 'polypeptide(L)'
;MFFFALTVLLPINSTMFPSGDGVVKSKLQVQTHSIWDESSVDNNRTITQCTDLTHNDHPCVGGAKVQMFTGFYLAFTYFFTFLTLYMVNRHTRRILRIRQDYLGTQSTITDWTLHITGIPKELKDENRIRQLIEKLIIGDVVSITLCHNWAPVDKLVADRSKELHELERAWSVLHRKQQDILKAKQEQAVRSTSFSVDQHDLLDVEDVALGRSLTAEGINLLPPSLSEELYESYRPKLYIWYGPFGLCTRLVDAIDHHEKRLRQLDGHILTAHEASYDPADLAFVTMDSTTACQMAIQALMDPRPRVLLTNTAPSPLDVVWRNTYASCNQWRLKSWMVTIIISILSAFWLFIVAAVATMLSLCTIKKVFPKLGNAIESHTWLGAAVQSGFPVLIVTILNTLVPLLYEFLSYR
;
A
#
# COMPACT_ATOMS: atom_id res chain seq x y z
N MET A 1 21.49 -6.01 17.65
CA MET A 1 21.97 -7.19 18.40
C MET A 1 23.43 -7.06 18.84
N PHE A 2 24.38 -6.77 17.95
CA PHE A 2 25.79 -6.53 18.34
C PHE A 2 25.95 -5.45 19.42
N PHE A 3 25.30 -4.29 19.22
CA PHE A 3 25.29 -3.20 20.20
C PHE A 3 24.76 -3.67 21.56
N PHE A 4 23.61 -4.35 21.60
CA PHE A 4 23.00 -4.85 22.83
C PHE A 4 23.86 -5.91 23.55
N ALA A 5 24.50 -6.81 22.80
CA ALA A 5 25.42 -7.79 23.36
C ALA A 5 26.65 -7.13 24.01
N LEU A 6 27.17 -6.06 23.40
CA LEU A 6 28.38 -5.38 23.85
C LEU A 6 28.12 -4.34 24.95
N THR A 7 26.97 -3.66 24.91
CA THR A 7 26.62 -2.58 25.85
C THR A 7 25.77 -3.04 27.04
N VAL A 8 25.04 -4.14 26.92
CA VAL A 8 24.15 -4.63 27.99
C VAL A 8 24.64 -5.98 28.52
N LEU A 9 24.81 -6.98 27.65
CA LEU A 9 25.12 -8.34 28.12
C LEU A 9 26.58 -8.52 28.58
N LEU A 10 27.54 -7.92 27.88
CA LEU A 10 28.97 -7.98 28.25
C LEU A 10 29.25 -7.34 29.63
N PRO A 11 28.80 -6.11 29.94
CA PRO A 11 29.01 -5.53 31.26
C PRO A 11 28.30 -6.33 32.36
N ILE A 12 27.06 -6.78 32.15
CA ILE A 12 26.34 -7.62 33.12
C ILE A 12 27.08 -8.93 33.38
N ASN A 13 27.58 -9.60 32.34
CA ASN A 13 28.37 -10.82 32.52
C ASN A 13 29.68 -10.55 33.28
N SER A 14 30.35 -9.44 32.99
CA SER A 14 31.60 -9.05 33.66
C SER A 14 31.44 -8.60 35.11
N THR A 15 30.32 -7.95 35.46
CA THR A 15 30.02 -7.51 36.83
C THR A 15 29.47 -8.64 37.68
N MET A 16 28.73 -9.57 37.07
CA MET A 16 28.22 -10.75 37.76
C MET A 16 29.33 -11.78 38.01
N PHE A 17 30.30 -11.90 37.09
CA PHE A 17 31.37 -12.90 37.15
C PHE A 17 32.71 -12.33 36.70
N PRO A 18 33.46 -11.65 37.60
CA PRO A 18 34.81 -11.22 37.30
C PRO A 18 35.72 -12.44 37.11
N SER A 19 36.37 -12.55 35.94
CA SER A 19 37.46 -13.51 35.75
C SER A 19 38.56 -13.18 36.75
N GLY A 20 38.76 -14.07 37.72
CA GLY A 20 39.50 -13.78 38.94
C GLY A 20 40.98 -13.46 38.71
N ASP A 21 41.44 -12.44 39.44
CA ASP A 21 42.58 -12.53 40.33
C ASP A 21 42.46 -11.46 41.43
N GLY A 22 42.45 -11.92 42.69
CA GLY A 22 42.84 -11.09 43.85
C GLY A 22 41.83 -10.12 44.46
N VAL A 23 41.48 -10.41 45.72
CA VAL A 23 40.93 -9.51 46.75
C VAL A 23 39.41 -9.24 46.68
N VAL A 24 38.70 -10.08 47.43
CA VAL A 24 37.40 -9.76 48.04
C VAL A 24 37.55 -8.46 48.84
N LYS A 25 37.01 -7.35 48.31
CA LYS A 25 36.53 -6.24 49.13
C LYS A 25 35.02 -6.21 49.03
N SER A 26 34.39 -6.77 50.06
CA SER A 26 32.99 -6.57 50.37
C SER A 26 32.70 -5.07 50.53
N LYS A 27 31.90 -4.51 49.61
CA LYS A 27 30.81 -3.55 49.87
C LYS A 27 30.35 -2.94 48.55
N LEU A 28 29.30 -3.54 47.97
CA LEU A 28 28.19 -2.77 47.40
C LEU A 28 26.96 -3.69 47.34
N GLN A 29 26.19 -3.73 48.43
CA GLN A 29 24.81 -4.18 48.32
C GLN A 29 24.06 -3.12 47.51
N VAL A 30 23.75 -3.42 46.25
CA VAL A 30 22.68 -2.72 45.53
C VAL A 30 21.38 -3.23 46.13
N GLN A 31 20.95 -2.53 47.17
CA GLN A 31 19.63 -2.68 47.77
C GLN A 31 18.64 -2.05 46.80
N THR A 32 17.95 -2.87 45.99
CA THR A 32 16.75 -2.41 45.28
C THR A 32 15.67 -2.18 46.32
N HIS A 33 15.64 -0.97 46.88
CA HIS A 33 14.50 -0.48 47.65
C HIS A 33 13.31 -0.39 46.70
N SER A 34 12.36 -1.32 46.82
CA SER A 34 11.00 -1.06 46.37
C SER A 34 10.47 0.10 47.22
N ILE A 35 10.30 1.23 46.58
CA ILE A 35 9.52 2.37 47.06
C ILE A 35 8.10 1.85 47.37
N TRP A 36 7.46 2.38 48.42
CA TRP A 36 6.19 1.98 49.05
C TRP A 36 6.32 0.99 50.22
N ASP A 37 6.80 1.48 51.36
CA ASP A 37 6.16 1.12 52.63
C ASP A 37 6.40 2.26 53.65
N GLU A 38 5.35 3.01 53.95
CA GLU A 38 5.32 3.97 55.06
C GLU A 38 4.20 3.54 56.01
N SER A 39 4.59 3.46 57.28
CA SER A 39 3.89 2.93 58.43
C SER A 39 2.54 3.58 58.73
N SER A 40 1.55 2.79 59.15
CA SER A 40 1.18 2.60 60.57
C SER A 40 -0.31 2.28 60.77
N VAL A 41 -0.56 1.13 61.42
CA VAL A 41 -1.54 0.88 62.50
C VAL A 41 -3.02 1.24 62.25
N ASP A 42 -3.90 0.25 62.11
CA ASP A 42 -4.88 -0.07 63.15
C ASP A 42 -5.72 -1.34 62.90
N ASN A 43 -6.39 -1.78 63.96
CA ASN A 43 -6.80 -3.14 64.32
C ASN A 43 -8.00 -3.77 63.58
N ASN A 44 -8.05 -5.10 63.72
CA ASN A 44 -9.22 -5.99 63.65
C ASN A 44 -9.91 -6.22 62.30
N ARG A 45 -9.64 -7.39 61.68
CA ARG A 45 -10.63 -8.44 61.36
C ARG A 45 -10.01 -9.58 60.52
N THR A 46 -10.15 -10.79 61.05
CA THR A 46 -10.28 -12.10 60.36
C THR A 46 -9.96 -12.11 58.85
N ILE A 47 -8.72 -12.46 58.51
CA ILE A 47 -8.40 -13.04 57.20
C ILE A 47 -7.51 -14.26 57.44
N THR A 48 -7.99 -15.37 56.92
CA THR A 48 -7.36 -16.68 56.80
C THR A 48 -5.84 -16.60 56.67
N GLN A 49 -5.19 -17.12 57.70
CA GLN A 49 -3.78 -17.43 57.77
C GLN A 49 -3.44 -18.46 56.67
N CYS A 50 -2.98 -17.99 55.51
CA CYS A 50 -2.09 -18.80 54.68
C CYS A 50 -0.70 -18.65 55.32
N THR A 51 -0.35 -19.64 56.13
CA THR A 51 1.00 -19.84 56.63
C THR A 51 1.99 -19.76 55.49
N ASP A 52 2.83 -18.71 55.55
CA ASP A 52 4.25 -18.72 55.23
C ASP A 52 4.76 -20.06 54.65
N LEU A 53 4.86 -20.11 53.32
CA LEU A 53 5.84 -20.95 52.63
C LEU A 53 7.17 -20.17 52.62
N THR A 54 7.73 -19.91 53.81
CA THR A 54 9.14 -19.53 53.99
C THR A 54 10.02 -20.77 54.19
N HIS A 55 9.61 -21.91 53.64
CA HIS A 55 10.52 -23.01 53.33
C HIS A 55 10.98 -22.87 51.89
N ASN A 56 11.85 -21.88 51.63
CA ASN A 56 12.63 -21.86 50.40
C ASN A 56 13.72 -22.94 50.47
N ASP A 57 13.29 -24.21 50.40
CA ASP A 57 14.12 -25.28 49.84
C ASP A 57 14.09 -25.15 48.31
N HIS A 58 14.57 -24.01 47.81
CA HIS A 58 15.11 -24.00 46.47
C HIS A 58 16.54 -24.54 46.60
N PRO A 59 16.87 -25.68 45.95
CA PRO A 59 18.24 -26.15 45.97
C PRO A 59 19.08 -25.00 45.44
N CYS A 60 20.07 -24.56 46.20
CA CYS A 60 21.05 -23.58 45.78
C CYS A 60 21.54 -23.98 44.39
N VAL A 61 20.98 -23.37 43.34
CA VAL A 61 21.42 -23.60 41.97
C VAL A 61 22.81 -22.99 41.97
N GLY A 62 23.82 -23.84 42.19
CA GLY A 62 25.18 -23.40 42.45
C GLY A 62 25.58 -22.34 41.44
N GLY A 63 26.20 -21.25 41.90
CA GLY A 63 26.52 -20.09 41.06
C GLY A 63 27.19 -20.47 39.73
N ALA A 64 27.92 -21.58 39.68
CA ALA A 64 28.47 -22.18 38.48
C ALA A 64 27.43 -22.53 37.38
N LYS A 65 26.23 -23.02 37.73
CA LYS A 65 25.16 -23.33 36.76
C LYS A 65 24.57 -22.06 36.15
N VAL A 66 24.38 -21.02 36.96
CA VAL A 66 23.90 -19.70 36.49
C VAL A 66 24.97 -19.01 35.64
N GLN A 67 26.24 -19.11 36.03
CA GLN A 67 27.41 -18.64 35.25
C GLN A 67 27.46 -19.24 33.85
N MET A 68 27.35 -20.56 33.77
CA MET A 68 27.36 -21.27 32.50
C MET A 68 26.18 -20.82 31.63
N PHE A 69 24.97 -20.73 32.20
CA PHE A 69 23.77 -20.33 31.48
C PHE A 69 23.88 -18.91 30.89
N THR A 70 24.31 -17.92 31.67
CA THR A 70 24.51 -16.53 31.20
C THR A 70 25.63 -16.43 30.16
N GLY A 71 26.73 -17.15 30.35
CA GLY A 71 27.83 -17.22 29.38
C GLY A 71 27.41 -17.84 28.04
N PHE A 72 26.57 -18.88 28.07
CA PHE A 72 26.02 -19.48 26.86
C PHE A 72 25.14 -18.50 26.07
N TYR A 73 24.28 -17.72 26.72
CA TYR A 73 23.52 -16.69 26.01
C TYR A 73 24.42 -15.67 25.33
N LEU A 74 25.45 -15.18 26.02
CA LEU A 74 26.42 -14.26 25.43
C LEU A 74 27.10 -14.89 24.22
N ALA A 75 27.59 -16.13 24.34
CA ALA A 75 28.22 -16.86 23.24
C ALA A 75 27.27 -17.05 22.04
N PHE A 76 26.01 -17.46 22.29
CA PHE A 76 25.00 -17.60 21.22
C PHE A 76 24.67 -16.27 20.56
N THR A 77 24.53 -15.18 21.32
CA THR A 77 24.28 -13.87 20.72
C THR A 77 25.42 -13.42 19.80
N TYR A 78 26.68 -13.64 20.18
CA TYR A 78 27.83 -13.37 19.30
C TYR A 78 27.84 -14.29 18.09
N PHE A 79 27.61 -15.59 18.28
CA PHE A 79 27.55 -16.56 17.19
C PHE A 79 26.50 -16.19 16.14
N PHE A 80 25.25 -15.94 16.56
CA PHE A 80 24.18 -15.57 15.62
C PHE A 80 24.40 -14.19 15.01
N THR A 81 24.98 -13.24 15.74
CA THR A 81 25.34 -11.93 15.17
C THR A 81 26.41 -12.07 14.10
N PHE A 82 27.43 -12.89 14.33
CA PHE A 82 28.47 -13.17 13.34
C PHE A 82 27.90 -13.92 12.14
N LEU A 83 27.09 -14.96 12.37
CA LEU A 83 26.45 -15.73 11.33
C LEU A 83 25.55 -14.85 10.45
N THR A 84 24.73 -13.97 11.06
CA THR A 84 23.87 -13.05 10.30
C THR A 84 24.69 -12.04 9.51
N LEU A 85 25.74 -11.44 10.08
CA LEU A 85 26.63 -10.52 9.36
C LEU A 85 27.35 -11.21 8.19
N TYR A 86 27.81 -12.45 8.41
CA TYR A 86 28.44 -13.28 7.38
C TYR A 86 27.46 -13.59 6.25
N MET A 87 26.23 -14.02 6.57
CA MET A 87 25.21 -14.28 5.57
C MET A 87 24.83 -13.02 4.79
N VAL A 88 24.58 -11.90 5.48
CA VAL A 88 24.26 -10.61 4.84
C VAL A 88 25.39 -10.21 3.90
N ASN A 89 26.65 -10.17 4.34
CA ASN A 89 27.78 -9.81 3.47
C ASN A 89 27.93 -10.76 2.27
N ARG A 90 27.77 -12.08 2.47
CA ARG A 90 27.80 -13.08 1.39
C ARG A 90 26.70 -12.83 0.37
N HIS A 91 25.48 -12.59 0.82
CA HIS A 91 24.34 -12.33 -0.05
C HIS A 91 24.43 -10.97 -0.74
N THR A 92 24.84 -9.90 -0.04
CA THR A 92 25.07 -8.58 -0.63
C THR A 92 26.09 -8.66 -1.77
N ARG A 93 27.23 -9.35 -1.58
CA ARG A 93 28.22 -9.54 -2.65
C ARG A 93 27.67 -10.33 -3.84
N ARG A 94 26.75 -11.28 -3.62
CA ARG A 94 26.08 -12.02 -4.69
C ARG A 94 25.09 -11.14 -5.45
N ILE A 95 24.28 -10.36 -4.74
CA ILE A 95 23.32 -9.42 -5.32
C ILE A 95 24.05 -8.35 -6.14
N LEU A 96 25.18 -7.83 -5.63
CA LEU A 96 25.99 -6.85 -6.35
C LEU A 96 26.53 -7.41 -7.67
N ARG A 97 27.05 -8.64 -7.68
CA ARG A 97 27.49 -9.31 -8.91
C ARG A 97 26.36 -9.47 -9.91
N ILE A 98 25.22 -10.03 -9.48
CA ILE A 98 24.04 -10.20 -10.35
C ILE A 98 23.57 -8.84 -10.91
N ARG A 99 23.55 -7.79 -10.08
CA ARG A 99 23.17 -6.44 -10.53
C ARG A 99 24.15 -5.88 -11.55
N GLN A 100 25.46 -6.06 -11.35
CA GLN A 100 26.48 -5.62 -12.29
C GLN A 100 26.38 -6.36 -13.62
N ASP A 101 26.21 -7.69 -13.57
CA ASP A 101 26.04 -8.51 -14.77
C ASP A 101 24.76 -8.09 -15.52
N TYR A 102 23.65 -7.88 -14.82
CA TYR A 102 22.38 -7.46 -15.42
C TYR A 102 22.47 -6.07 -16.04
N LEU A 103 22.90 -5.05 -15.28
CA LEU A 103 23.01 -3.68 -15.77
C LEU A 103 24.09 -3.51 -16.85
N GLY A 104 25.15 -4.33 -16.83
CA GLY A 104 26.19 -4.31 -17.85
C GLY A 104 25.73 -4.85 -19.20
N THR A 105 24.72 -5.73 -19.22
CA THR A 105 24.16 -6.31 -20.46
C THR A 105 23.00 -5.52 -21.05
N GLN A 106 22.41 -4.61 -20.27
CA GLN A 106 21.20 -3.87 -20.66
C GLN A 106 21.56 -2.45 -21.12
N SER A 107 21.00 -2.03 -22.25
CA SER A 107 21.01 -0.64 -22.70
C SER A 107 19.56 -0.14 -22.76
N THR A 108 19.09 0.48 -21.68
CA THR A 108 17.73 1.04 -21.62
C THR A 108 17.72 2.54 -21.81
N ILE A 109 16.62 3.07 -22.32
CA ILE A 109 16.45 4.52 -22.49
C ILE A 109 16.64 5.29 -21.17
N THR A 110 16.32 4.67 -20.04
CA THR A 110 16.52 5.22 -18.67
C THR A 110 17.98 5.45 -18.31
N ASP A 111 18.93 4.73 -18.92
CA ASP A 111 20.36 4.92 -18.65
C ASP A 111 20.92 6.15 -19.40
N TRP A 112 20.20 6.59 -20.43
CA TRP A 112 20.56 7.68 -21.33
C TRP A 112 19.78 8.96 -20.97
N THR A 113 18.67 8.83 -20.23
CA THR A 113 17.85 9.94 -19.77
C THR A 113 18.11 10.25 -18.30
N LEU A 114 18.30 11.53 -18.02
CA LEU A 114 18.25 12.09 -16.69
C LEU A 114 17.03 13.02 -16.57
N HIS A 115 16.55 13.22 -15.35
CA HIS A 115 15.58 14.27 -15.09
C HIS A 115 16.20 15.33 -14.18
N ILE A 116 15.85 16.60 -14.44
CA ILE A 116 16.31 17.76 -13.69
C ILE A 116 15.13 18.31 -12.92
N THR A 117 15.26 18.41 -11.60
CA THR A 117 14.26 19.00 -10.70
C THR A 117 14.70 20.37 -10.19
N GLY A 118 13.73 21.24 -9.90
CA GLY A 118 14.00 22.55 -9.31
C GLY A 118 14.58 23.54 -10.31
N ILE A 119 14.10 23.53 -11.55
CA ILE A 119 14.53 24.46 -12.59
C ILE A 119 14.05 25.88 -12.25
N PRO A 120 14.94 26.88 -12.13
CA PRO A 120 14.54 28.25 -11.83
C PRO A 120 13.80 28.85 -13.02
N LYS A 121 12.91 29.82 -12.77
CA LYS A 121 12.03 30.44 -13.78
C LYS A 121 12.77 30.97 -15.03
N GLU A 122 14.00 31.44 -14.84
CA GLU A 122 14.87 31.99 -15.89
C GLU A 122 15.40 30.93 -16.88
N LEU A 123 15.39 29.65 -16.47
CA LEU A 123 15.91 28.52 -17.22
C LEU A 123 14.79 27.59 -17.71
N LYS A 124 13.52 28.01 -17.65
CA LYS A 124 12.35 27.22 -18.08
C LYS A 124 12.11 27.27 -19.59
N ASP A 125 13.20 27.20 -20.36
CA ASP A 125 13.17 27.11 -21.82
C ASP A 125 14.07 25.93 -22.23
N GLU A 126 13.58 25.09 -23.14
CA GLU A 126 14.33 23.91 -23.61
C GLU A 126 15.70 24.29 -24.20
N ASN A 127 15.76 25.40 -24.96
CA ASN A 127 17.00 25.89 -25.53
C ASN A 127 18.00 26.35 -24.47
N ARG A 128 17.52 26.90 -23.35
CA ARG A 128 18.39 27.39 -22.27
C ARG A 128 18.94 26.23 -21.44
N ILE A 129 18.12 25.20 -21.22
CA ILE A 129 18.56 23.93 -20.62
C ILE A 129 19.60 23.26 -21.50
N ARG A 130 19.39 23.21 -22.82
CA ARG A 130 20.38 22.68 -23.78
C ARG A 130 21.73 23.39 -23.64
N GLN A 131 21.72 24.72 -23.71
CA GLN A 131 22.93 25.53 -23.57
C GLN A 131 23.63 25.34 -22.22
N LEU A 132 22.88 25.17 -21.13
CA LEU A 132 23.44 24.91 -19.81
C LEU A 132 24.20 23.58 -19.77
N ILE A 133 23.63 22.53 -20.39
CA ILE A 133 24.19 21.18 -20.38
C ILE A 133 25.40 21.09 -21.31
N GLU A 134 25.30 21.63 -22.53
CA GLU A 134 26.41 21.68 -23.48
C GLU A 134 27.60 22.48 -22.93
N LYS A 135 27.33 23.53 -22.13
CA LYS A 135 28.39 24.31 -21.46
C LYS A 135 29.22 23.47 -20.49
N LEU A 136 28.70 22.36 -19.98
CA LEU A 136 29.43 21.47 -19.06
C LEU A 136 30.45 20.57 -19.80
N ILE A 137 30.40 20.46 -21.13
CA ILE A 137 31.31 19.66 -21.97
C ILE A 137 31.33 18.18 -21.51
N ILE A 138 30.17 17.64 -21.15
CA ILE A 138 30.02 16.25 -20.66
C ILE A 138 29.58 15.32 -21.81
N GLY A 139 28.84 15.84 -22.78
CA GLY A 139 28.30 15.15 -23.96
C GLY A 139 27.23 16.00 -24.64
N ASP A 140 26.72 15.53 -25.78
CA ASP A 140 25.70 16.23 -26.56
C ASP A 140 24.28 15.83 -26.12
N VAL A 141 23.34 16.78 -26.21
CA VAL A 141 21.94 16.55 -25.83
C VAL A 141 21.12 16.15 -27.06
N VAL A 142 20.56 14.95 -27.04
CA VAL A 142 19.71 14.42 -28.12
C VAL A 142 18.32 15.05 -28.09
N SER A 143 17.66 15.02 -26.93
CA SER A 143 16.32 15.57 -26.78
C SER A 143 16.09 16.11 -25.38
N ILE A 144 15.26 17.15 -25.29
CA ILE A 144 14.80 17.73 -24.03
C ILE A 144 13.29 17.73 -24.08
N THR A 145 12.66 17.34 -22.98
CA THR A 145 11.22 17.42 -22.80
C THR A 145 10.94 18.15 -21.51
N LEU A 146 10.51 19.40 -21.62
CA LEU A 146 10.10 20.19 -20.46
C LEU A 146 8.68 19.77 -20.02
N CYS A 147 8.52 19.43 -18.74
CA CYS A 147 7.20 19.16 -18.21
C CYS A 147 6.43 20.47 -18.05
N HIS A 148 5.15 20.43 -18.35
CA HIS A 148 4.23 21.55 -18.15
C HIS A 148 3.18 21.18 -17.11
N ASN A 149 2.45 22.17 -16.61
CA ASN A 149 1.37 21.93 -15.68
C ASN A 149 0.13 21.33 -16.39
N TRP A 150 0.15 20.01 -16.60
CA TRP A 150 -0.92 19.24 -17.25
C TRP A 150 -2.11 18.90 -16.33
N ALA A 151 -2.11 19.35 -15.07
CA ALA A 151 -3.18 19.08 -14.10
C ALA A 151 -4.63 19.31 -14.62
N PRO A 152 -4.95 20.39 -15.35
CA PRO A 152 -6.29 20.57 -15.90
C PRO A 152 -6.64 19.55 -16.99
N VAL A 153 -5.68 19.20 -17.86
CA VAL A 153 -5.87 18.18 -18.91
C VAL A 153 -6.04 16.80 -18.29
N ASP A 154 -5.19 16.43 -17.34
CA ASP A 154 -5.27 15.17 -16.60
C ASP A 154 -6.64 15.01 -15.91
N LYS A 155 -7.18 16.10 -15.35
CA LYS A 155 -8.52 16.10 -14.75
C LYS A 155 -9.59 15.83 -15.81
N LEU A 156 -9.53 16.48 -16.97
CA LEU A 156 -10.48 16.25 -18.06
C LEU A 156 -10.40 14.83 -18.61
N VAL A 157 -9.20 14.28 -18.77
CA VAL A 157 -8.98 12.89 -19.22
C VAL A 157 -9.48 11.89 -18.17
N ALA A 158 -9.27 12.16 -16.88
CA ALA A 158 -9.78 11.32 -15.80
C ALA A 158 -11.31 11.40 -15.68
N ASP A 159 -11.92 12.54 -15.96
CA ASP A 159 -13.37 12.68 -15.99
C ASP A 159 -13.96 12.00 -17.24
N ARG A 160 -13.27 12.08 -18.38
CA ARG A 160 -13.60 11.34 -19.60
C ARG A 160 -13.56 9.82 -19.38
N SER A 161 -12.54 9.30 -18.71
CA SER A 161 -12.42 7.85 -18.46
C SER A 161 -13.51 7.33 -17.52
N LYS A 162 -13.89 8.10 -16.49
CA LYS A 162 -15.05 7.77 -15.65
C LYS A 162 -16.35 7.74 -16.44
N GLU A 163 -16.57 8.76 -17.27
CA GLU A 163 -17.77 8.86 -18.09
C GLU A 163 -17.87 7.70 -19.09
N LEU A 164 -16.73 7.36 -19.71
CA LEU A 164 -16.62 6.21 -20.59
C LEU A 164 -16.95 4.90 -19.86
N HIS A 165 -16.47 4.72 -18.63
CA HIS A 165 -16.76 3.53 -17.84
C HIS A 165 -18.24 3.40 -17.48
N GLU A 166 -18.91 4.52 -17.15
CA GLU A 166 -20.37 4.51 -16.91
C GLU A 166 -21.16 4.26 -18.21
N LEU A 167 -20.69 4.78 -19.35
CA LEU A 167 -21.26 4.48 -20.66
C LEU A 167 -21.12 2.99 -21.01
N GLU A 168 -19.93 2.40 -20.82
CA GLU A 168 -19.67 0.97 -21.00
C GLU A 168 -20.57 0.12 -20.09
N ARG A 169 -20.74 0.55 -18.84
CA ARG A 169 -21.67 -0.09 -17.91
C ARG A 169 -23.11 -0.02 -18.41
N ALA A 170 -23.58 1.12 -18.89
CA ALA A 170 -24.93 1.26 -19.45
C ALA A 170 -25.13 0.34 -20.66
N TRP A 171 -24.15 0.28 -21.57
CA TRP A 171 -24.14 -0.64 -22.70
C TRP A 171 -24.12 -2.11 -22.28
N SER A 172 -23.34 -2.48 -21.26
CA SER A 172 -23.28 -3.85 -20.74
C SER A 172 -24.64 -4.32 -20.21
N VAL A 173 -25.39 -3.43 -19.55
CA VAL A 173 -26.73 -3.71 -19.04
C VAL A 173 -27.72 -3.89 -20.18
N LEU A 174 -27.64 -3.06 -21.22
CA LEU A 174 -28.48 -3.17 -22.42
C LEU A 174 -28.24 -4.51 -23.13
N HIS A 175 -26.99 -4.83 -23.44
CA HIS A 175 -26.62 -6.08 -24.14
C HIS A 175 -27.03 -7.31 -23.34
N ARG A 176 -26.85 -7.31 -22.01
CA ARG A 176 -27.26 -8.42 -21.16
C ARG A 176 -28.78 -8.64 -21.21
N LYS A 177 -29.57 -7.57 -21.08
CA LYS A 177 -31.03 -7.65 -21.19
C LYS A 177 -31.47 -8.17 -22.55
N GLN A 178 -30.84 -7.69 -23.63
CA GLN A 178 -31.13 -8.14 -24.98
C GLN A 178 -30.88 -9.65 -25.12
N GLN A 179 -29.74 -10.15 -24.64
CA GLN A 179 -29.43 -11.58 -24.67
C GLN A 179 -30.42 -12.43 -23.86
N ASP A 180 -30.79 -11.98 -22.66
CA ASP A 180 -31.74 -12.70 -21.81
C ASP A 180 -33.13 -12.82 -22.49
N ILE A 181 -33.57 -11.76 -23.19
CA ILE A 181 -34.85 -11.76 -23.91
C ILE A 181 -34.79 -12.64 -25.16
N LEU A 182 -33.68 -12.59 -25.91
CA LEU A 182 -33.51 -13.46 -27.07
C LEU A 182 -33.54 -14.94 -26.67
N LYS A 183 -32.88 -15.30 -25.57
CA LYS A 183 -32.97 -16.64 -24.98
C LYS A 183 -34.40 -17.00 -24.58
N ALA A 184 -35.10 -16.12 -23.87
CA ALA A 184 -36.48 -16.37 -23.45
C ALA A 184 -37.44 -16.54 -24.65
N LYS A 185 -37.29 -15.74 -25.72
CA LYS A 185 -38.07 -15.88 -26.95
C LYS A 185 -37.75 -17.18 -27.68
N GLN A 186 -36.49 -17.59 -27.72
CA GLN A 186 -36.06 -18.84 -28.36
C GLN A 186 -36.56 -20.07 -27.58
N GLU A 187 -36.51 -20.03 -26.24
CA GLU A 187 -37.10 -21.05 -25.38
C GLU A 187 -38.63 -21.15 -25.56
N GLN A 188 -39.32 -20.01 -25.70
CA GLN A 188 -40.75 -19.99 -26.02
C GLN A 188 -41.05 -20.60 -27.39
N ALA A 189 -40.23 -20.31 -28.42
CA ALA A 189 -40.39 -20.88 -29.76
C ALA A 189 -40.15 -22.40 -29.77
N VAL A 190 -39.10 -22.89 -29.10
CA VAL A 190 -38.86 -24.34 -28.96
C VAL A 190 -40.00 -25.02 -28.21
N ARG A 191 -40.54 -24.37 -27.17
CA ARG A 191 -41.66 -24.91 -26.39
C ARG A 191 -42.95 -24.97 -27.20
N SER A 192 -43.25 -23.98 -28.05
CA SER A 192 -44.43 -24.02 -28.92
C SER A 192 -44.29 -25.05 -30.05
N THR A 193 -43.09 -25.27 -30.59
CA THR A 193 -42.84 -26.34 -31.58
C THR A 193 -42.95 -27.74 -30.96
N SER A 194 -42.53 -27.93 -29.70
CA SER A 194 -42.64 -29.22 -29.01
C SER A 194 -44.08 -29.64 -28.67
N PHE A 195 -45.04 -28.71 -28.69
CA PHE A 195 -46.46 -29.01 -28.44
C PHE A 195 -47.24 -29.39 -29.71
N SER A 196 -46.66 -29.23 -30.91
CA SER A 196 -47.31 -29.54 -32.20
C SER A 196 -46.83 -30.83 -32.86
N VAL A 197 -46.01 -31.64 -32.18
CA VAL A 197 -45.55 -32.94 -32.71
C VAL A 197 -46.31 -34.07 -32.01
N ASP A 198 -47.50 -34.36 -32.54
CA ASP A 198 -48.11 -35.69 -32.40
C ASP A 198 -47.79 -36.49 -33.68
N GLN A 199 -46.99 -37.54 -33.48
CA GLN A 199 -46.88 -38.80 -34.22
C GLN A 199 -47.29 -38.81 -35.71
N HIS A 200 -46.37 -38.43 -36.61
CA HIS A 200 -46.00 -39.27 -37.76
C HIS A 200 -44.73 -38.76 -38.44
N ASP A 201 -43.89 -39.71 -38.87
CA ASP A 201 -42.68 -39.59 -39.69
C ASP A 201 -41.36 -39.32 -38.96
N LEU A 202 -40.78 -40.44 -38.52
CA LEU A 202 -39.34 -40.71 -38.54
C LEU A 202 -38.83 -40.45 -39.97
N LEU A 203 -37.97 -39.45 -40.17
CA LEU A 203 -36.82 -39.43 -41.09
C LEU A 203 -36.08 -38.07 -40.95
N ASP A 204 -34.79 -38.15 -40.64
CA ASP A 204 -33.71 -37.16 -40.84
C ASP A 204 -33.89 -35.71 -40.33
N VAL A 205 -33.76 -35.47 -39.01
CA VAL A 205 -33.44 -34.13 -38.47
C VAL A 205 -32.51 -34.22 -37.24
N GLU A 206 -31.39 -34.94 -37.36
CA GLU A 206 -30.37 -34.97 -36.28
C GLU A 206 -29.29 -33.89 -36.41
N ASP A 207 -29.32 -33.03 -37.44
CA ASP A 207 -28.28 -32.02 -37.68
C ASP A 207 -28.67 -30.56 -37.38
N VAL A 208 -29.92 -30.26 -37.00
CA VAL A 208 -30.36 -28.85 -36.84
C VAL A 208 -30.23 -28.32 -35.40
N ALA A 209 -30.12 -29.21 -34.40
CA ALA A 209 -30.21 -28.82 -32.99
C ALA A 209 -28.85 -28.63 -32.27
N LEU A 210 -27.72 -29.05 -32.86
CA LEU A 210 -26.42 -29.12 -32.16
C LEU A 210 -25.37 -28.11 -32.64
N GLY A 211 -25.76 -27.10 -33.44
CA GLY A 211 -24.81 -26.20 -34.10
C GLY A 211 -24.94 -24.71 -33.83
N ARG A 212 -25.98 -24.20 -33.15
CA ARG A 212 -26.13 -22.74 -32.96
C ARG A 212 -25.42 -22.27 -31.68
N SER A 213 -24.11 -22.44 -31.75
CA SER A 213 -23.11 -22.00 -30.78
C SER A 213 -23.24 -20.52 -30.44
N LEU A 214 -22.89 -20.23 -29.18
CA LEU A 214 -22.83 -18.98 -28.42
C LEU A 214 -21.99 -17.85 -29.06
N THR A 215 -22.16 -17.59 -30.36
CA THR A 215 -21.33 -16.64 -31.11
C THR A 215 -22.08 -15.35 -31.38
N ALA A 216 -21.34 -14.25 -31.30
CA ALA A 216 -21.80 -12.89 -31.57
C ALA A 216 -22.43 -12.73 -32.98
N GLU A 217 -22.20 -13.68 -33.89
CA GLU A 217 -22.76 -13.72 -35.24
C GLU A 217 -24.26 -14.07 -35.29
N GLY A 218 -24.83 -14.64 -34.22
CA GLY A 218 -26.27 -14.92 -34.15
C GLY A 218 -27.17 -13.66 -34.11
N ILE A 219 -26.61 -12.52 -33.70
CA ILE A 219 -27.31 -11.23 -33.62
C ILE A 219 -27.49 -10.62 -35.03
N ASN A 220 -26.55 -10.87 -35.94
CA ASN A 220 -26.59 -10.38 -37.33
C ASN A 220 -27.62 -11.11 -38.22
N LEU A 221 -28.32 -12.12 -37.67
CA LEU A 221 -29.31 -12.93 -38.38
C LEU A 221 -30.75 -12.62 -37.94
N LEU A 222 -30.98 -11.64 -37.05
CA LEU A 222 -32.32 -11.14 -36.74
C LEU A 222 -32.80 -10.19 -37.85
N PRO A 223 -34.12 -10.16 -38.16
CA PRO A 223 -34.69 -9.10 -38.97
C PRO A 223 -34.35 -7.75 -38.31
N PRO A 224 -33.79 -6.78 -39.05
CA PRO A 224 -33.32 -5.51 -38.49
C PRO A 224 -34.41 -4.78 -37.68
N SER A 225 -35.68 -4.95 -38.05
CA SER A 225 -36.83 -4.40 -37.33
C SER A 225 -36.98 -4.89 -35.89
N LEU A 226 -36.77 -6.19 -35.63
CA LEU A 226 -36.92 -6.75 -34.28
C LEU A 226 -35.73 -6.37 -33.38
N SER A 227 -34.52 -6.25 -33.93
CA SER A 227 -33.37 -5.74 -33.18
C SER A 227 -33.55 -4.27 -32.80
N GLU A 228 -34.14 -3.47 -33.68
CA GLU A 228 -34.32 -2.02 -33.49
C GLU A 228 -35.45 -1.72 -32.48
N GLU A 229 -36.54 -2.48 -32.50
CA GLU A 229 -37.60 -2.38 -31.47
C GLU A 229 -37.12 -2.79 -30.07
N LEU A 230 -36.29 -3.83 -29.97
CA LEU A 230 -35.68 -4.25 -28.70
C LEU A 230 -34.64 -3.22 -28.22
N TYR A 231 -33.93 -2.58 -29.15
CA TYR A 231 -32.96 -1.55 -28.82
C TYR A 231 -33.63 -0.34 -28.15
N GLU A 232 -34.73 0.16 -28.72
CA GLU A 232 -35.48 1.31 -28.19
C GLU A 232 -36.22 0.98 -26.87
N SER A 233 -36.77 -0.22 -26.74
CA SER A 233 -37.60 -0.58 -25.58
C SER A 233 -36.82 -0.80 -24.28
N TYR A 234 -35.59 -1.32 -24.38
CA TYR A 234 -34.82 -1.79 -23.21
C TYR A 234 -33.70 -0.85 -22.78
N ARG A 235 -33.66 0.35 -23.34
CA ARG A 235 -32.63 1.35 -23.08
C ARG A 235 -32.60 1.74 -21.60
N PRO A 236 -31.43 1.67 -20.94
CA PRO A 236 -31.31 1.99 -19.52
C PRO A 236 -31.59 3.47 -19.28
N LYS A 237 -32.43 3.77 -18.29
CA LYS A 237 -32.77 5.14 -17.90
C LYS A 237 -32.11 5.47 -16.57
N LEU A 238 -31.62 6.69 -16.44
CA LEU A 238 -31.02 7.22 -15.21
C LEU A 238 -31.81 8.41 -14.69
N TYR A 239 -31.78 8.62 -13.37
CA TYR A 239 -32.36 9.78 -12.72
C TYR A 239 -31.29 10.83 -12.50
N ILE A 240 -31.47 12.01 -13.09
CA ILE A 240 -30.62 13.17 -12.87
C ILE A 240 -31.28 14.09 -11.87
N TRP A 241 -30.55 14.47 -10.84
CA TRP A 241 -30.98 15.44 -9.83
C TRP A 241 -30.52 16.84 -10.24
N TYR A 242 -31.43 17.82 -10.21
CA TYR A 242 -31.16 19.22 -10.58
C TYR A 242 -32.02 20.20 -9.75
N GLY A 243 -31.75 21.50 -9.90
CA GLY A 243 -32.44 22.56 -9.16
C GLY A 243 -31.77 22.96 -7.84
N PRO A 244 -32.27 24.00 -7.14
CA PRO A 244 -31.73 24.41 -5.86
C PRO A 244 -31.87 23.25 -4.84
N PHE A 245 -30.76 22.89 -4.20
CA PHE A 245 -30.64 21.74 -3.28
C PHE A 245 -30.87 20.34 -3.89
N GLY A 246 -30.94 20.20 -5.22
CA GLY A 246 -31.06 18.89 -5.86
C GLY A 246 -32.40 18.18 -5.61
N LEU A 247 -33.49 18.93 -5.42
CA LEU A 247 -34.81 18.39 -5.10
C LEU A 247 -35.65 17.97 -6.33
N CYS A 248 -35.25 18.35 -7.55
CA CYS A 248 -35.98 17.97 -8.76
C CYS A 248 -35.25 16.82 -9.47
N THR A 249 -36.01 15.81 -9.90
CA THR A 249 -35.49 14.66 -10.64
C THR A 249 -36.04 14.62 -12.05
N ARG A 250 -35.17 14.32 -13.02
CA ARG A 250 -35.58 14.01 -14.40
C ARG A 250 -35.06 12.64 -14.78
N LEU A 251 -35.97 11.80 -15.29
CA LEU A 251 -35.61 10.54 -15.93
C LEU A 251 -35.11 10.83 -17.34
N VAL A 252 -33.86 10.49 -17.61
CA VAL A 252 -33.21 10.67 -18.91
C VAL A 252 -32.62 9.34 -19.33
N ASP A 253 -32.47 9.14 -20.62
CA ASP A 253 -31.73 8.00 -21.14
C ASP A 253 -30.27 8.05 -20.70
N ALA A 254 -29.77 6.94 -20.15
CA ALA A 254 -28.40 6.86 -19.67
C ALA A 254 -27.39 6.93 -20.82
N ILE A 255 -27.65 6.26 -21.95
CA ILE A 255 -26.68 6.16 -23.04
C ILE A 255 -26.52 7.52 -23.72
N ASP A 256 -27.63 8.19 -24.09
CA ASP A 256 -27.56 9.53 -24.69
C ASP A 256 -26.94 10.55 -23.74
N HIS A 257 -27.23 10.45 -22.45
CA HIS A 257 -26.69 11.36 -21.46
C HIS A 257 -25.16 11.25 -21.41
N HIS A 258 -24.65 10.04 -21.22
CA HIS A 258 -23.21 9.78 -21.13
C HIS A 258 -22.50 10.05 -22.46
N GLU A 259 -23.11 9.72 -23.60
CA GLU A 259 -22.54 10.00 -24.92
C GLU A 259 -22.45 11.51 -25.19
N LYS A 260 -23.49 12.27 -24.86
CA LYS A 260 -23.46 13.73 -24.95
C LYS A 260 -22.40 14.33 -24.03
N ARG A 261 -22.29 13.82 -22.80
CA ARG A 261 -21.29 14.26 -21.83
C ARG A 261 -19.87 13.97 -22.32
N LEU A 262 -19.65 12.79 -22.90
CA LEU A 262 -18.37 12.40 -23.50
C LEU A 262 -17.97 13.35 -24.64
N ARG A 263 -18.89 13.69 -25.56
CA ARG A 263 -18.64 14.67 -26.62
C ARG A 263 -18.26 16.04 -26.08
N GLN A 264 -18.90 16.49 -24.99
CA GLN A 264 -18.54 17.76 -24.33
C GLN A 264 -17.13 17.71 -23.73
N LEU A 265 -16.79 16.59 -23.07
CA LEU A 265 -15.45 16.37 -22.52
C LEU A 265 -14.38 16.34 -23.61
N ASP A 266 -14.63 15.65 -24.72
CA ASP A 266 -13.73 15.61 -25.87
C ASP A 266 -13.50 17.01 -26.45
N GLY A 267 -14.56 17.81 -26.58
CA GLY A 267 -14.44 19.21 -26.99
C GLY A 267 -13.56 20.02 -26.03
N HIS A 268 -13.75 19.86 -24.72
CA HIS A 268 -12.92 20.55 -23.72
C HIS A 268 -11.47 20.09 -23.74
N ILE A 269 -11.20 18.80 -23.99
CA ILE A 269 -9.84 18.25 -24.09
C ILE A 269 -9.12 18.85 -25.29
N LEU A 270 -9.78 18.95 -26.45
CA LEU A 270 -9.19 19.58 -27.63
C LEU A 270 -8.81 21.04 -27.36
N THR A 271 -9.73 21.82 -26.77
CA THR A 271 -9.44 23.22 -26.40
C THR A 271 -8.33 23.33 -25.35
N ALA A 272 -8.25 22.36 -24.44
CA ALA A 272 -7.23 22.33 -23.40
C ALA A 272 -5.85 21.96 -23.98
N HIS A 273 -5.82 21.10 -24.99
CA HIS A 273 -4.58 20.71 -25.67
C HIS A 273 -3.96 21.88 -26.47
N GLU A 274 -4.79 22.77 -27.02
CA GLU A 274 -4.33 23.98 -27.71
C GLU A 274 -3.86 25.08 -26.75
N ALA A 275 -4.23 25.00 -25.47
CA ALA A 275 -3.85 25.99 -24.48
C ALA A 275 -2.38 25.84 -24.06
N SER A 276 -1.67 26.96 -23.95
CA SER A 276 -0.32 26.98 -23.39
C SER A 276 -0.36 26.91 -21.87
N TYR A 277 0.35 25.95 -21.29
CA TYR A 277 0.46 25.77 -19.85
C TYR A 277 1.76 26.31 -19.30
N ASP A 278 1.77 26.65 -18.01
CA ASP A 278 2.99 27.09 -17.33
C ASP A 278 4.02 25.94 -17.27
N PRO A 279 5.30 26.20 -17.56
CA PRO A 279 6.35 25.19 -17.45
C PRO A 279 6.56 24.78 -15.98
N ALA A 280 6.58 23.48 -15.74
CA ALA A 280 6.86 22.90 -14.43
C ALA A 280 8.36 23.00 -14.10
N ASP A 281 8.73 22.66 -12.86
CA ASP A 281 10.11 22.69 -12.39
C ASP A 281 10.88 21.38 -12.72
N LEU A 282 10.36 20.57 -13.65
CA LEU A 282 10.89 19.26 -14.04
C LEU A 282 11.13 19.20 -15.56
N ALA A 283 12.30 18.71 -15.98
CA ALA A 283 12.58 18.39 -17.38
C ALA A 283 13.27 17.03 -17.50
N PHE A 284 12.98 16.32 -18.59
CA PHE A 284 13.71 15.12 -18.99
C PHE A 284 14.71 15.48 -20.08
N VAL A 285 15.94 14.99 -19.93
CA VAL A 285 17.03 15.24 -20.88
C VAL A 285 17.61 13.90 -21.30
N THR A 286 17.58 13.63 -22.60
CA THR A 286 18.21 12.47 -23.22
C THR A 286 19.58 12.87 -23.76
N MET A 287 20.61 12.20 -23.28
CA MET A 287 21.99 12.39 -23.73
C MET A 287 22.32 11.42 -24.88
N ASP A 288 23.41 11.72 -25.58
CA ASP A 288 24.00 10.86 -26.61
C ASP A 288 24.64 9.57 -26.05
N SER A 289 25.19 9.63 -24.84
CA SER A 289 25.92 8.55 -24.18
C SER A 289 25.48 8.33 -22.73
N THR A 290 25.47 7.07 -22.29
CA THR A 290 25.21 6.67 -20.90
C THR A 290 26.26 7.23 -19.94
N THR A 291 27.53 7.28 -20.35
CA THR A 291 28.61 7.82 -19.52
C THR A 291 28.43 9.33 -19.34
N ALA A 292 28.01 10.04 -20.39
CA ALA A 292 27.70 11.46 -20.30
C ALA A 292 26.53 11.72 -19.35
N CYS A 293 25.45 10.92 -19.44
CA CYS A 293 24.32 10.97 -18.53
C CYS A 293 24.74 10.76 -17.06
N GLN A 294 25.51 9.70 -16.77
CA GLN A 294 25.97 9.40 -15.41
C GLN A 294 26.90 10.48 -14.85
N MET A 295 27.80 11.05 -15.68
CA MET A 295 28.64 12.17 -15.29
C MET A 295 27.80 13.42 -14.98
N ALA A 296 26.78 13.72 -15.78
CA ALA A 296 25.87 14.85 -15.55
C ALA A 296 25.01 14.68 -14.29
N ILE A 297 24.62 13.45 -13.94
CA ILE A 297 23.92 13.15 -12.68
C ILE A 297 24.81 13.41 -11.46
N GLN A 298 26.10 13.10 -11.57
CA GLN A 298 27.05 13.31 -10.47
C GLN A 298 27.56 14.76 -10.40
N ALA A 299 27.43 15.53 -11.48
CA ALA A 299 27.84 16.93 -11.54
C ALA A 299 26.84 17.83 -10.79
N LEU A 300 27.34 18.58 -9.81
CA LEU A 300 26.55 19.61 -9.14
C LEU A 300 26.44 20.85 -10.05
N MET A 301 25.25 21.11 -10.61
CA MET A 301 25.03 22.23 -11.54
C MET A 301 24.82 23.59 -10.85
N ASP A 302 24.26 23.63 -9.64
CA ASP A 302 24.02 24.86 -8.88
C ASP A 302 24.43 24.66 -7.40
N PRO A 303 25.14 25.61 -6.76
CA PRO A 303 25.45 25.53 -5.32
C PRO A 303 24.21 25.64 -4.42
N ARG A 304 23.08 26.17 -4.92
CA ARG A 304 21.86 26.32 -4.12
C ARG A 304 21.18 24.96 -3.91
N PRO A 305 20.77 24.64 -2.68
CA PRO A 305 20.10 23.38 -2.41
C PRO A 305 18.77 23.30 -3.17
N ARG A 306 18.49 22.14 -3.80
CA ARG A 306 17.23 21.82 -4.51
C ARG A 306 16.97 22.70 -5.74
N VAL A 307 18.01 23.28 -6.32
CA VAL A 307 17.96 23.94 -7.62
C VAL A 307 18.76 23.09 -8.60
N LEU A 308 18.20 22.85 -9.79
CA LEU A 308 18.88 22.11 -10.86
C LEU A 308 19.45 20.75 -10.42
N LEU A 309 18.66 19.99 -9.63
CA LEU A 309 19.06 18.68 -9.14
C LEU A 309 18.84 17.62 -10.22
N THR A 310 19.92 16.98 -10.66
CA THR A 310 19.93 15.87 -11.63
C THR A 310 19.80 14.53 -10.94
N ASN A 311 18.91 13.69 -11.43
CA ASN A 311 18.81 12.27 -11.05
C ASN A 311 18.57 11.43 -12.30
N THR A 312 18.81 10.12 -12.22
CA THR A 312 18.43 9.17 -13.27
C THR A 312 16.93 9.24 -13.54
N ALA A 313 16.52 9.20 -14.81
CA ALA A 313 15.12 9.10 -15.14
C ALA A 313 14.57 7.72 -14.74
N PRO A 314 13.43 7.64 -14.04
CA PRO A 314 12.74 6.36 -13.87
C PRO A 314 12.17 5.88 -15.21
N SER A 315 11.78 4.61 -15.28
CA SER A 315 11.09 4.06 -16.44
C SER A 315 9.82 4.87 -16.74
N PRO A 316 9.45 5.12 -18.02
CA PRO A 316 8.26 5.90 -18.36
C PRO A 316 6.97 5.38 -17.72
N LEU A 317 6.88 4.07 -17.46
CA LEU A 317 5.74 3.43 -16.80
C LEU A 317 5.71 3.67 -15.28
N ASP A 318 6.88 3.92 -14.67
CA ASP A 318 7.03 4.16 -13.24
C ASP A 318 6.91 5.66 -12.89
N VAL A 319 6.79 6.53 -13.90
CA VAL A 319 6.60 7.98 -13.70
C VAL A 319 5.17 8.24 -13.25
N VAL A 320 5.02 8.71 -12.01
CA VAL A 320 3.74 9.25 -11.53
C VAL A 320 3.57 10.69 -12.04
N TRP A 321 3.00 10.83 -13.24
CA TRP A 321 2.81 12.13 -13.93
C TRP A 321 2.07 13.18 -13.09
N ARG A 322 1.14 12.77 -12.24
CA ARG A 322 0.41 13.68 -11.33
C ARG A 322 1.31 14.42 -10.34
N ASN A 323 2.53 13.94 -10.13
CA ASN A 323 3.49 14.53 -9.21
C ASN A 323 4.53 15.41 -9.91
N THR A 324 4.65 15.32 -11.24
CA THR A 324 5.70 16.02 -12.02
C THR A 324 5.49 17.53 -12.08
N TYR A 325 4.23 17.99 -12.03
CA TYR A 325 3.87 19.41 -12.05
C TYR A 325 3.82 20.05 -10.65
N ALA A 326 4.10 19.32 -9.57
CA ALA A 326 4.10 19.89 -8.23
C ALA A 326 5.38 20.69 -7.96
N SER A 327 5.24 21.89 -7.40
CA SER A 327 6.38 22.77 -7.09
C SER A 327 7.19 22.26 -5.90
N CYS A 328 8.49 22.54 -5.84
CA CYS A 328 9.39 22.03 -4.79
C CYS A 328 8.94 22.35 -3.35
N ASN A 329 8.23 23.47 -3.13
CA ASN A 329 7.70 23.81 -1.82
C ASN A 329 6.48 22.98 -1.43
N GLN A 330 5.61 22.65 -2.38
CA GLN A 330 4.48 21.75 -2.16
C GLN A 330 4.98 20.35 -1.80
N TRP A 331 6.00 19.83 -2.50
CA TRP A 331 6.65 18.57 -2.14
C TRP A 331 7.17 18.55 -0.70
N ARG A 332 7.80 19.63 -0.25
CA ARG A 332 8.25 19.76 1.14
C ARG A 332 7.06 19.74 2.09
N LEU A 333 6.04 20.56 1.88
CA LEU A 333 4.88 20.62 2.77
C LEU A 333 4.17 19.26 2.86
N LYS A 334 4.02 18.56 1.73
CA LYS A 334 3.46 17.21 1.68
C LYS A 334 4.29 16.20 2.45
N SER A 335 5.62 16.18 2.24
CA SER A 335 6.52 15.27 2.95
C SER A 335 6.44 15.49 4.47
N TRP A 336 6.48 16.74 4.92
CA TRP A 336 6.33 17.07 6.35
C TRP A 336 4.95 16.69 6.89
N MET A 337 3.88 16.99 6.16
CA MET A 337 2.51 16.60 6.53
C MET A 337 2.39 15.08 6.69
N VAL A 338 2.89 14.30 5.74
CA VAL A 338 2.86 12.84 5.77
C VAL A 338 3.67 12.31 6.95
N THR A 339 4.88 12.83 7.19
CA THR A 339 5.70 12.44 8.35
C THR A 339 5.00 12.74 9.68
N ILE A 340 4.36 13.90 9.82
CA ILE A 340 3.60 14.26 11.02
C ILE A 340 2.42 13.30 11.23
N ILE A 341 1.65 13.02 10.17
CA ILE A 341 0.51 12.09 10.22
C ILE A 341 0.98 10.69 10.61
N ILE A 342 2.04 10.18 9.99
CA ILE A 342 2.60 8.87 10.31
C ILE A 342 3.07 8.85 11.77
N SER A 343 3.77 9.88 12.24
CA SER A 343 4.23 9.97 13.63
C SER A 343 3.08 9.95 14.63
N ILE A 344 2.01 10.72 14.38
CA ILE A 344 0.81 10.74 15.23
C ILE A 344 0.13 9.37 15.22
N LEU A 345 -0.04 8.77 14.04
CA LEU A 345 -0.67 7.46 13.90
C LEU A 345 0.14 6.36 14.59
N SER A 346 1.47 6.40 14.52
CA SER A 346 2.35 5.48 15.23
C SER A 346 2.21 5.60 16.75
N ALA A 347 2.17 6.83 17.29
CA ALA A 347 1.94 7.06 18.71
C ALA A 347 0.55 6.58 19.16
N PHE A 348 -0.49 6.87 18.37
CA PHE A 348 -1.84 6.38 18.60
C PHE A 348 -1.92 4.85 18.60
N TRP A 349 -1.17 4.18 17.71
CA TRP A 349 -1.13 2.71 17.70
C TRP A 349 -0.44 2.10 18.91
N LEU A 350 0.66 2.68 19.37
CA LEU A 350 1.30 2.24 20.61
C LEU A 350 0.32 2.30 21.79
N PHE A 351 -0.50 3.36 21.83
CA PHE A 351 -1.54 3.50 22.85
C PHE A 351 -2.61 2.40 22.73
N ILE A 352 -3.16 2.14 21.54
CA ILE A 352 -4.19 1.10 21.36
C ILE A 352 -3.65 -0.28 21.71
N VAL A 353 -2.44 -0.64 21.27
CA VAL A 353 -1.85 -1.95 21.58
C VAL A 353 -1.67 -2.14 23.09
N ALA A 354 -1.18 -1.11 23.79
CA ALA A 354 -1.07 -1.15 25.24
C ALA A 354 -2.44 -1.24 25.94
N ALA A 355 -3.44 -0.50 25.46
CA ALA A 355 -4.81 -0.54 25.99
C ALA A 355 -5.45 -1.93 25.77
N VAL A 356 -5.32 -2.51 24.59
CA VAL A 356 -5.84 -3.86 24.29
C VAL A 356 -5.12 -4.91 25.13
N ALA A 357 -3.80 -4.84 25.27
CA ALA A 357 -3.03 -5.80 26.08
C ALA A 357 -3.43 -5.76 27.57
N THR A 358 -3.64 -4.56 28.12
CA THR A 358 -4.10 -4.40 29.50
C THR A 358 -5.56 -4.83 29.68
N MET A 359 -6.44 -4.44 28.76
CA MET A 359 -7.88 -4.74 28.80
C MET A 359 -8.18 -6.23 28.62
N LEU A 360 -7.33 -6.98 27.92
CA LEU A 360 -7.48 -8.44 27.73
C LEU A 360 -6.92 -9.29 28.87
N SER A 361 -6.26 -8.68 29.87
CA SER A 361 -5.89 -9.43 31.07
C SER A 361 -7.15 -9.87 31.83
N LEU A 362 -7.23 -11.16 32.19
CA LEU A 362 -8.40 -11.73 32.86
C LEU A 362 -8.78 -10.99 34.15
N CYS A 363 -7.78 -10.49 34.88
CA CYS A 363 -7.98 -9.68 36.08
C CYS A 363 -8.66 -8.33 35.78
N THR A 364 -8.33 -7.69 34.65
CA THR A 364 -8.92 -6.41 34.23
C THR A 364 -10.34 -6.61 33.71
N ILE A 365 -10.60 -7.67 32.92
CA ILE A 365 -11.94 -8.02 32.44
C ILE A 365 -12.90 -8.26 33.61
N LYS A 366 -12.48 -9.01 34.64
CA LYS A 366 -13.28 -9.29 35.83
C LYS A 366 -13.63 -8.03 36.63
N LYS A 367 -12.72 -7.05 36.63
CA LYS A 367 -12.89 -5.75 37.31
C LYS A 367 -13.85 -4.81 36.56
N VAL A 368 -13.81 -4.80 35.23
CA VAL A 368 -14.62 -3.89 34.40
C VAL A 368 -16.00 -4.48 34.08
N PHE A 369 -16.09 -5.79 33.79
CA PHE A 369 -17.33 -6.49 33.48
C PHE A 369 -17.42 -7.83 34.23
N PRO A 370 -17.89 -7.85 35.49
CA PRO A 370 -17.89 -9.06 36.33
C PRO A 370 -18.76 -10.19 35.77
N LYS A 371 -19.87 -9.88 35.10
CA LYS A 371 -20.72 -10.90 34.44
C LYS A 371 -20.03 -11.60 33.27
N LEU A 372 -19.26 -10.85 32.48
CA LEU A 372 -18.52 -11.38 31.34
C LEU A 372 -17.30 -12.18 31.82
N GLY A 373 -16.59 -11.67 32.84
CA GLY A 373 -15.49 -12.39 33.47
C GLY A 373 -15.91 -13.75 34.03
N ASN A 374 -17.04 -13.81 34.75
CA ASN A 374 -17.54 -15.07 35.30
C ASN A 374 -18.01 -16.06 34.21
N ALA A 375 -18.52 -15.57 33.08
CA ALA A 375 -18.90 -16.39 31.92
C ALA A 375 -17.70 -16.89 31.10
N ILE A 376 -16.57 -16.17 31.12
CA ILE A 376 -15.31 -16.61 30.53
C ILE A 376 -14.63 -17.64 31.45
N GLU A 377 -14.73 -17.47 32.77
CA GLU A 377 -14.19 -18.41 33.76
C GLU A 377 -14.91 -19.77 33.74
N SER A 378 -16.19 -19.82 33.36
CA SER A 378 -16.92 -21.09 33.22
C SER A 378 -16.46 -21.94 32.02
N HIS A 379 -15.74 -21.36 31.07
CA HIS A 379 -15.25 -22.06 29.87
C HIS A 379 -13.78 -21.72 29.60
N THR A 380 -12.87 -22.61 29.99
CA THR A 380 -11.41 -22.45 29.85
C THR A 380 -10.95 -22.16 28.41
N TRP A 381 -11.65 -22.69 27.40
CA TRP A 381 -11.35 -22.43 25.98
C TRP A 381 -11.65 -20.99 25.56
N LEU A 382 -12.70 -20.36 26.10
CA LEU A 382 -13.05 -18.96 25.85
C LEU A 382 -12.03 -18.02 26.48
N GLY A 383 -11.56 -18.34 27.69
CA GLY A 383 -10.48 -17.60 28.34
C GLY A 383 -9.18 -17.61 27.53
N ALA A 384 -8.78 -18.78 27.04
CA ALA A 384 -7.61 -18.90 26.17
C ALA A 384 -7.80 -18.16 24.84
N ALA A 385 -8.96 -18.31 24.18
CA ALA A 385 -9.26 -17.64 22.91
C ALA A 385 -9.28 -16.11 23.04
N VAL A 386 -9.82 -15.57 24.14
CA VAL A 386 -9.84 -14.13 24.41
C VAL A 386 -8.44 -13.61 24.73
N GLN A 387 -7.67 -14.32 25.56
CA GLN A 387 -6.37 -13.87 26.00
C GLN A 387 -5.30 -13.91 24.89
N SER A 388 -5.31 -14.94 24.03
CA SER A 388 -4.31 -15.08 22.96
C SER A 388 -4.84 -14.79 21.56
N GLY A 389 -6.12 -15.05 21.27
CA GLY A 389 -6.68 -14.93 19.93
C GLY A 389 -7.04 -13.50 19.53
N PHE A 390 -7.68 -12.74 20.43
CA PHE A 390 -8.10 -11.37 20.12
C PHE A 390 -6.93 -10.38 19.87
N PRO A 391 -5.82 -10.37 20.65
CA PRO A 391 -4.68 -9.51 20.34
C PRO A 391 -4.09 -9.84 18.98
N VAL A 392 -3.96 -11.14 18.67
CA VAL A 392 -3.43 -11.60 17.38
C VAL A 392 -4.35 -11.18 16.22
N LEU A 393 -5.67 -11.33 16.38
CA LEU A 393 -6.65 -10.92 15.37
C LEU A 393 -6.59 -9.41 15.13
N ILE A 394 -6.61 -8.60 16.19
CA ILE A 394 -6.53 -7.14 16.10
C ILE A 394 -5.24 -6.71 15.41
N VAL A 395 -4.09 -7.27 15.82
CA VAL A 395 -2.79 -6.97 15.21
C VAL A 395 -2.77 -7.39 13.74
N THR A 396 -3.38 -8.53 13.38
CA THR A 396 -3.41 -9.02 12.00
C THR A 396 -4.26 -8.13 11.09
N ILE A 397 -5.50 -7.80 11.49
CA ILE A 397 -6.36 -6.86 10.75
C ILE A 397 -5.65 -5.50 10.61
N LEU A 398 -4.95 -5.08 11.66
CA LEU A 398 -4.25 -3.82 11.62
C LEU A 398 -3.06 -3.85 10.64
N ASN A 399 -2.28 -4.93 10.66
CA ASN A 399 -1.13 -5.09 9.78
C ASN A 399 -1.52 -5.15 8.30
N THR A 400 -2.75 -5.56 7.97
CA THR A 400 -3.26 -5.47 6.59
C THR A 400 -3.80 -4.08 6.24
N LEU A 401 -4.36 -3.35 7.21
CA LEU A 401 -4.93 -2.02 6.98
C LEU A 401 -3.86 -0.91 6.87
N VAL A 402 -2.78 -1.00 7.65
CA VAL A 402 -1.73 0.03 7.70
C VAL A 402 -1.06 0.24 6.33
N PRO A 403 -0.63 -0.80 5.59
CA PRO A 403 -0.06 -0.63 4.26
C PRO A 403 -0.99 0.09 3.29
N LEU A 404 -2.30 -0.24 3.30
CA LEU A 404 -3.29 0.40 2.44
C LEU A 404 -3.47 1.88 2.77
N LEU A 405 -3.45 2.22 4.06
CA LEU A 405 -3.51 3.62 4.51
C LEU A 405 -2.25 4.39 4.07
N TYR A 406 -1.07 3.79 4.18
CA TYR A 406 0.18 4.42 3.76
C TYR A 406 0.26 4.60 2.25
N GLU A 407 -0.22 3.63 1.48
CA GLU A 407 -0.33 3.78 0.03
C GLU A 407 -1.25 4.97 -0.33
N PHE A 408 -2.43 5.04 0.29
CA PHE A 408 -3.36 6.16 0.10
C PHE A 408 -2.73 7.53 0.45
N LEU A 409 -1.98 7.60 1.55
CA LEU A 409 -1.26 8.82 1.96
C LEU A 409 -0.10 9.16 1.01
N SER A 410 0.56 8.16 0.41
CA SER A 410 1.68 8.37 -0.51
C SER A 410 1.24 8.95 -1.86
N TYR A 411 0.05 8.59 -2.34
CA TYR A 411 -0.50 9.06 -3.61
C TYR A 411 -1.09 10.47 -3.55
N ARG A 412 -1.37 11.00 -2.36
CA ARG A 412 -2.09 12.26 -2.16
C ARG A 412 -1.14 13.36 -1.70
#